data_AF-J9G5W7-F1
#
_entry.id   AF-J9G5W7-F1
#
_cell.length_a   1.000
_cell.length_b   1.000
_cell.length_c   1.000
_cell.angle_alpha   90.00
_cell.angle_beta   90.00
_cell.angle_gamma   90.00
#
_symmetry.space_group_name_H-M   'P 1'
#
loop_
_entity.id
_entity.type
_entity.pdbx_description
1 polymer ?
#
loop_
_entity_poly.entity_id
_entity_poly.type
_entity_poly.pdbx_seq_one_letter_code
_entity_poly.pdbx_strand_id
1 'polypeptide(L)'
;MDKKQKRVILIGKSMAGKTTLCQYINNEDLRYHKTQTVQIINGNMIDTPGEYLERTYLRGALTVSATDADLIILVQQANEDGTMFPPGYSSTFAKPCIGVVTKSDLADEKQIED
;
A
#
# COMPACT_ATOMS: atom_id res chain seq x y z
N MET A 1 5.10 -22.35 -20.82
CA MET A 1 3.94 -21.86 -20.05
C MET A 1 4.21 -20.41 -19.74
N ASP A 2 3.38 -19.49 -20.23
CA ASP A 2 3.54 -18.07 -19.93
C ASP A 2 3.38 -17.85 -18.43
N LYS A 3 4.36 -17.18 -17.83
CA LYS A 3 4.38 -16.90 -16.40
C LYS A 3 3.32 -15.82 -16.15
N LYS A 4 2.21 -16.18 -15.51
CA LYS A 4 1.17 -15.21 -15.11
C LYS A 4 1.83 -14.08 -14.30
N GLN A 5 1.67 -12.85 -14.76
CA GLN A 5 2.20 -11.68 -14.07
C GLN A 5 1.46 -11.53 -12.74
N LYS A 6 2.21 -11.49 -11.63
CA LYS A 6 1.64 -11.35 -10.28
C LYS A 6 1.07 -9.95 -10.11
N ARG A 7 -0.15 -9.85 -9.57
CA ARG A 7 -0.78 -8.59 -9.20
C ARG A 7 -0.48 -8.22 -7.75
N VAL A 8 -0.25 -6.95 -7.47
CA VAL A 8 0.07 -6.43 -6.14
C VAL A 8 -0.92 -5.32 -5.82
N ILE A 9 -1.44 -5.27 -4.60
CA ILE A 9 -2.22 -4.13 -4.09
C ILE A 9 -1.45 -3.38 -3.01
N LEU A 10 -1.42 -2.06 -3.12
CA LEU A 10 -0.80 -1.16 -2.14
C LEU A 10 -1.90 -0.61 -1.22
N ILE A 11 -1.77 -0.84 0.09
CA ILE A 11 -2.73 -0.40 1.11
C ILE A 11 -1.99 0.37 2.19
N GLY A 12 -2.49 1.54 2.57
CA GLY A 12 -1.81 2.44 3.50
C GLY A 12 -2.48 3.81 3.53
N LYS A 13 -2.22 4.59 4.57
CA LYS A 13 -2.84 5.90 4.79
C LYS A 13 -2.59 6.86 3.61
N SER A 14 -3.39 7.92 3.50
CA SER A 14 -3.09 9.01 2.58
C SER A 14 -1.68 9.53 2.83
N MET A 15 -0.95 9.83 1.76
CA MET A 15 0.44 10.32 1.80
C MET A 15 1.50 9.34 2.35
N ALA A 16 1.17 8.07 2.61
CA ALA A 16 2.14 7.04 3.04
C ALA A 16 3.18 6.64 1.96
N GLY A 17 3.13 7.22 0.75
CA GLY A 17 4.10 6.93 -0.32
C GLY A 17 3.72 5.80 -1.28
N LYS A 18 2.46 5.33 -1.26
CA LYS A 18 1.97 4.24 -2.14
C LYS A 18 2.22 4.50 -3.63
N THR A 19 1.73 5.62 -4.14
CA THR A 19 1.85 6.00 -5.56
C THR A 19 3.31 6.19 -5.97
N THR A 20 4.12 6.85 -5.14
CA THR A 20 5.56 6.99 -5.36
C THR A 20 6.28 5.64 -5.42
N LEU A 21 5.98 4.74 -4.48
CA LEU A 21 6.53 3.38 -4.46
C LEU A 21 6.11 2.59 -5.69
N CYS A 22 4.84 2.72 -6.12
CA CYS A 22 4.33 2.08 -7.32
C CYS A 22 5.08 2.54 -8.59
N GLN A 23 5.19 3.86 -8.78
CA GLN A 23 5.92 4.45 -9.91
C GLN A 23 7.40 4.01 -9.91
N TYR A 24 8.04 4.03 -8.74
CA TYR A 24 9.43 3.61 -8.59
C TYR A 24 9.65 2.14 -8.96
N ILE A 25 8.83 1.21 -8.45
CA ILE A 25 8.93 -0.23 -8.78
C ILE A 25 8.72 -0.47 -10.29
N ASN A 26 7.91 0.37 -10.93
CA ASN A 26 7.60 0.26 -12.35
C ASN A 26 8.59 1.01 -13.26
N ASN A 27 9.62 1.66 -12.73
CA ASN A 27 10.54 2.54 -13.47
C ASN A 27 9.80 3.66 -14.25
N GLU A 28 8.74 4.22 -13.66
CA GLU A 28 8.02 5.37 -14.20
C GLU A 28 8.60 6.69 -13.72
N ASP A 29 8.36 7.77 -14.48
CA ASP A 29 8.62 9.13 -13.99
C ASP A 29 7.83 9.38 -12.71
N LEU A 30 8.50 9.91 -11.68
CA LEU A 30 7.83 10.34 -10.46
C LEU A 30 6.92 11.53 -10.75
N ARG A 31 5.61 11.30 -10.74
CA ARG A 31 4.59 12.34 -10.96
C ARG A 31 3.61 12.33 -9.81
N TYR A 32 3.61 13.43 -9.06
CA TYR A 32 2.69 13.59 -7.95
C TYR A 32 1.28 13.89 -8.46
N HIS A 33 0.40 12.90 -8.37
CA HIS A 33 -1.03 13.07 -8.50
C HIS A 33 -1.71 12.34 -7.34
N LYS A 34 -2.60 13.04 -6.63
CA LYS A 34 -3.36 12.41 -5.54
C LYS A 34 -4.31 11.39 -6.14
N THR A 35 -4.10 10.11 -5.81
CA THR A 35 -4.98 9.01 -6.19
C THR A 35 -6.35 9.17 -5.53
N GLN A 36 -7.41 9.33 -6.35
CA GLN A 36 -8.81 9.49 -5.90
C GLN A 36 -9.64 8.22 -6.14
N THR A 37 -9.20 7.35 -7.05
CA THR A 37 -9.86 6.10 -7.41
C THR A 37 -8.85 4.96 -7.38
N VAL A 38 -9.33 3.72 -7.24
CA VAL A 38 -8.45 2.55 -7.41
C VAL A 38 -7.95 2.50 -8.85
N GLN A 39 -6.63 2.39 -9.03
CA GLN A 39 -5.99 2.39 -10.35
C GLN A 39 -5.21 1.09 -10.57
N ILE A 40 -5.34 0.53 -11.78
CA ILE A 40 -4.48 -0.57 -12.22
C ILE A 40 -3.35 0.04 -13.06
N ILE A 41 -2.13 0.00 -12.53
CA ILE A 41 -0.91 0.50 -13.16
C ILE A 41 -0.16 -0.69 -13.77
N ASN A 42 0.24 -0.55 -15.04
CA ASN A 42 0.98 -1.55 -15.83
C ASN A 42 0.41 -2.98 -15.80
N GLY A 43 -0.91 -3.11 -15.59
CA GLY A 43 -1.64 -4.37 -15.55
C GLY A 43 -1.41 -5.22 -14.29
N ASN A 44 -0.53 -4.80 -13.37
CA ASN A 44 -0.08 -5.61 -12.25
C ASN A 44 -0.03 -4.90 -10.89
N MET A 45 -0.23 -3.59 -10.82
CA MET A 45 -0.25 -2.83 -9.57
C MET A 45 -1.61 -2.21 -9.33
N ILE A 46 -2.21 -2.44 -8.17
CA ILE A 46 -3.48 -1.86 -7.72
C ILE A 46 -3.13 -0.76 -6.70
N ASP A 47 -3.08 0.49 -7.15
CA ASP A 47 -2.92 1.65 -6.27
C ASP A 47 -4.29 2.04 -5.70
N THR A 48 -4.37 2.20 -4.37
CA THR A 48 -5.63 2.49 -3.68
C THR A 48 -5.60 3.89 -3.05
N PRO A 49 -6.72 4.64 -3.03
CA PRO A 49 -6.80 5.88 -2.28
C PRO A 49 -6.64 5.61 -0.78
N GLY A 50 -5.81 6.41 -0.10
CA GLY A 50 -5.53 6.19 1.33
C GLY A 50 -6.74 6.30 2.25
N GLU A 51 -7.76 7.06 1.80
CA GLU A 51 -9.02 7.22 2.51
C GLU A 51 -9.80 5.92 2.72
N TYR A 52 -9.51 4.87 1.94
CA TYR A 52 -10.15 3.56 2.07
C TYR A 52 -9.69 2.83 3.35
N LEU A 53 -8.45 3.08 3.79
CA LEU A 53 -7.96 2.62 5.08
C LEU A 53 -8.42 3.54 6.22
N GLU A 54 -8.45 4.85 5.95
CA GLU A 54 -8.80 5.89 6.93
C GLU A 54 -10.27 5.85 7.36
N ARG A 55 -11.16 5.43 6.46
CA ARG A 55 -12.60 5.40 6.72
C ARG A 55 -13.06 3.95 6.90
N THR A 56 -13.49 3.61 8.12
CA THR A 56 -13.87 2.23 8.47
C THR A 56 -14.91 1.63 7.52
N TYR A 57 -15.89 2.41 7.06
CA TYR A 57 -16.92 1.95 6.12
C TYR A 57 -16.39 1.65 4.71
N LEU A 58 -15.22 2.17 4.33
CA LEU A 58 -14.56 1.88 3.05
C LEU A 58 -13.60 0.70 3.11
N ARG A 59 -13.24 0.20 4.30
CA ARG A 59 -12.28 -0.91 4.44
C ARG A 59 -12.75 -2.18 3.75
N GLY A 60 -14.07 -2.40 3.65
CA GLY A 60 -14.63 -3.51 2.88
C GLY A 60 -14.25 -3.48 1.40
N ALA A 61 -14.13 -2.28 0.81
CA ALA A 61 -13.68 -2.13 -0.58
C ALA A 61 -12.22 -2.56 -0.76
N LEU A 62 -11.35 -2.37 0.25
CA LEU A 62 -9.98 -2.90 0.20
C LEU A 62 -9.97 -4.43 0.19
N THR A 63 -10.80 -5.08 1.01
CA THR A 63 -10.93 -6.54 1.02
C THR A 63 -11.42 -7.05 -0.33
N VAL A 64 -12.41 -6.39 -0.93
CA VAL A 64 -12.92 -6.74 -2.26
C VAL A 64 -11.86 -6.52 -3.33
N SER A 65 -11.19 -5.37 -3.39
CA SER A 65 -10.11 -5.11 -4.36
C SER A 65 -8.92 -6.05 -4.18
N ALA A 66 -8.62 -6.44 -2.94
CA ALA A 66 -7.56 -7.39 -2.67
C ALA A 66 -7.84 -8.76 -3.28
N THR A 67 -9.09 -9.14 -3.60
CA THR A 67 -9.41 -10.42 -4.26
C THR A 67 -8.72 -10.59 -5.63
N ASP A 68 -8.46 -9.49 -6.33
CA ASP A 68 -7.77 -9.47 -7.63
C ASP A 68 -6.23 -9.42 -7.53
N ALA A 69 -5.66 -9.32 -6.33
CA ALA A 69 -4.21 -9.28 -6.09
C ALA A 69 -3.63 -10.67 -5.76
N ASP A 70 -2.36 -10.91 -6.04
CA ASP A 70 -1.60 -12.08 -5.58
C ASP A 70 -0.77 -11.78 -4.32
N LEU A 71 -0.51 -10.50 -4.04
CA LEU A 71 0.30 -10.00 -2.91
C LEU A 71 -0.30 -8.70 -2.35
N ILE A 72 -0.32 -8.58 -1.03
CA ILE A 72 -0.68 -7.34 -0.34
C ILE A 72 0.60 -6.63 0.11
N ILE A 73 0.73 -5.34 -0.19
CA ILE A 73 1.77 -4.48 0.38
C ILE A 73 1.11 -3.47 1.31
N LEU A 74 1.40 -3.59 2.61
CA LEU A 74 0.99 -2.64 3.64
C LEU A 74 2.06 -1.55 3.74
N VAL A 75 1.69 -0.30 3.47
CA VAL A 75 2.60 0.83 3.37
C VAL A 75 2.36 1.79 4.54
N GLN A 76 3.41 2.05 5.32
CA GLN A 76 3.41 3.00 6.43
C GLN A 76 4.63 3.90 6.34
N GLN A 77 4.50 5.18 6.66
CA GLN A 77 5.65 6.08 6.74
C GLN A 77 6.36 5.95 8.09
N ALA A 78 7.69 6.07 8.10
CA ALA A 78 8.53 5.85 9.28
C ALA A 78 8.28 6.88 10.39
N ASN A 79 7.96 8.12 10.02
CA ASN A 79 7.79 9.23 10.97
C ASN A 79 6.37 9.38 11.52
N GLU A 80 5.53 8.34 11.42
CA GLU A 80 4.15 8.36 11.92
C GLU A 80 4.06 7.75 13.31
N ASP A 81 3.51 8.50 14.27
CA ASP A 81 3.29 8.02 15.62
C ASP A 81 2.17 6.97 15.64
N GLY A 82 2.55 5.71 15.86
CA GLY A 82 1.64 4.57 15.90
C GLY A 82 1.25 4.03 14.52
N THR A 83 0.18 3.25 14.42
CA THR A 83 -0.24 2.64 13.15
C THR A 83 -1.77 2.65 12.98
N MET A 84 -2.19 2.83 11.73
CA MET A 84 -3.59 2.70 11.30
C MET A 84 -4.01 1.25 11.07
N PHE A 85 -3.05 0.33 11.01
CA PHE A 85 -3.30 -1.10 10.82
C PHE A 85 -3.66 -1.74 12.17
N PRO A 86 -4.88 -2.29 12.33
CA PRO A 86 -5.22 -3.03 13.52
C PRO A 86 -4.30 -4.25 13.73
N PRO A 87 -4.16 -4.75 14.97
CA PRO A 87 -3.50 -6.01 15.22
C PRO A 87 -4.05 -7.13 14.32
N GLY A 88 -3.16 -7.86 13.65
CA GLY A 88 -3.53 -8.94 12.74
C GLY A 88 -4.20 -8.50 11.44
N TYR A 89 -4.17 -7.22 11.05
CA TYR A 89 -4.87 -6.72 9.85
C TYR A 89 -4.57 -7.50 8.57
N SER A 90 -3.32 -7.97 8.40
CA SER A 90 -2.90 -8.82 7.27
C SER A 90 -3.73 -10.10 7.11
N SER A 91 -4.21 -10.68 8.21
CA SER A 91 -5.04 -11.89 8.20
C SER A 91 -6.37 -11.71 7.45
N THR A 92 -6.86 -10.47 7.33
CA THR A 92 -8.11 -10.13 6.62
C THR A 92 -8.08 -10.55 5.16
N PHE A 93 -6.91 -10.57 4.53
CA PHE A 93 -6.78 -10.73 3.09
C PHE A 93 -6.56 -12.17 2.64
N ALA A 94 -6.26 -13.10 3.57
CA ALA A 94 -5.92 -14.50 3.27
C ALA A 94 -4.88 -14.66 2.13
N LYS A 95 -3.93 -13.72 2.04
CA LYS A 95 -2.91 -13.62 0.99
C LYS A 95 -1.55 -13.30 1.61
N PRO A 96 -0.43 -13.63 0.95
CA PRO A 96 0.88 -13.17 1.38
C PRO A 96 0.88 -11.64 1.53
N CYS A 97 1.49 -11.16 2.62
CA CYS A 97 1.56 -9.74 2.95
C CYS A 97 3.01 -9.34 3.19
N ILE A 98 3.41 -8.18 2.68
CA ILE A 98 4.69 -7.52 2.98
C ILE A 98 4.38 -6.17 3.61
N GLY A 99 5.03 -5.86 4.73
CA GLY A 99 5.06 -4.52 5.31
C GLY A 99 6.19 -3.71 4.69
N VAL A 100 5.91 -2.48 4.28
CA VAL A 100 6.90 -1.52 3.77
C VAL A 100 6.82 -0.26 4.60
N VAL A 101 7.94 0.06 5.24
CA VAL A 101 8.16 1.33 5.92
C VAL A 101 8.82 2.31 4.94
N THR A 102 8.14 3.40 4.62
CA THR A 102 8.58 4.43 3.67
C THR A 102 9.09 5.67 4.40
N LYS A 103 9.76 6.58 3.68
CA LYS A 103 10.22 7.89 4.20
C LYS A 103 11.10 7.77 5.45
N SER A 104 12.00 6.79 5.46
CA SER A 104 12.97 6.63 6.56
C SER A 104 13.88 7.84 6.74
N ASP A 105 14.06 8.65 5.69
CA ASP A 105 14.77 9.94 5.73
C ASP A 105 14.09 11.00 6.59
N LEU A 106 12.79 10.83 6.94
CA LEU A 106 12.02 11.77 7.76
C LEU A 106 11.86 11.34 9.22
N ALA A 107 12.26 10.11 9.56
CA ALA A 107 12.10 9.58 10.90
C ALA A 107 13.31 9.90 11.78
N ASP A 108 13.07 10.11 13.07
CA ASP A 108 14.14 10.23 14.05
C ASP A 108 14.69 8.84 14.45
N GLU A 109 15.83 8.83 15.16
CA GLU A 109 16.47 7.58 15.59
C GLU A 109 15.54 6.70 16.42
N LYS A 110 14.69 7.28 17.27
CA LYS A 110 13.76 6.53 18.13
C LYS A 110 12.60 5.91 17.36
N GLN A 111 12.18 6.54 16.26
CA GLN A 111 11.13 6.05 15.38
C GLN A 111 11.62 4.90 14.47
N ILE A 112 12.94 4.76 14.32
CA ILE A 112 13.58 3.68 13.55
C ILE A 112 14.16 2.59 14.48
N GLU A 113 14.37 2.88 15.77
CA GLU A 113 14.75 1.91 16.79
C GLU A 113 13.63 0.86 17.03
N ASP A 114 14.02 -0.41 17.06
CA ASP A 114 13.14 -1.59 17.22
C ASP A 114 12.46 -1.69 18.60
#